data_AF-A0A378NES8-F1
#
_entry.id   AF-A0A378NES8-F1
#
_cell.length_a   1.000
_cell.length_b   1.000
_cell.length_c   1.000
_cell.angle_alpha   90.00
_cell.angle_beta   90.00
_cell.angle_gamma   90.00
#
_symmetry.space_group_name_H-M   'P 1'
#
loop_
_entity.id
_entity.type
_entity.pdbx_description
1 polymer ?
#
loop_
_entity_poly.entity_id
_entity_poly.type
_entity_poly.pdbx_seq_one_letter_code
_entity_poly.pdbx_strand_id
1 'polypeptide(L)'
;MDYAAKTLVDTGFHFRSDLKYFAVGQRTAKYLTEKAEQAVIYPIEFENSEGVLALPEMQNLTDKTILILRADSGRELLAETAVLRGQLFNIWSVYRREPVTDDIPEKISLCKRLGVDTIVITSSEILRSLYEQAKADCRAWLFECDLVVVSRRIAKIAKTNGLARR
;
A
#
# COMPACT_ATOMS: atom_id res chain seq x y z
N MET A 1 -1.32 -8.79 7.23
CA MET A 1 -0.38 -8.44 8.33
C MET A 1 0.35 -9.67 8.82
N ASP A 2 -0.35 -10.80 8.89
CA ASP A 2 0.18 -12.10 9.29
C ASP A 2 1.45 -12.51 8.55
N TYR A 3 1.53 -12.27 7.24
CA TYR A 3 2.72 -12.60 6.46
C TYR A 3 4.02 -11.99 7.01
N ALA A 4 4.03 -10.71 7.39
CA ALA A 4 5.24 -10.05 7.86
C ALA A 4 5.72 -10.61 9.22
N ALA A 5 4.80 -10.73 10.18
CA ALA A 5 5.12 -11.29 11.50
C ALA A 5 5.50 -12.79 11.39
N LYS A 6 4.77 -13.54 10.56
CA LYS A 6 5.04 -14.96 10.31
C LYS A 6 6.38 -15.16 9.63
N THR A 7 6.73 -14.40 8.60
CA THR A 7 8.04 -14.53 7.93
C THR A 7 9.18 -14.28 8.90
N LEU A 8 9.08 -13.28 9.79
CA LEU A 8 10.09 -13.09 10.83
C LEU A 8 10.21 -14.34 11.71
N VAL A 9 9.11 -14.83 12.28
CA VAL A 9 9.11 -16.03 13.15
C VAL A 9 9.65 -17.26 12.42
N ASP A 10 9.25 -17.49 11.17
CA ASP A 10 9.67 -18.63 10.36
C ASP A 10 11.18 -18.58 10.03
N THR A 11 11.81 -17.39 10.03
CA THR A 11 13.28 -17.26 9.92
C THR A 11 14.03 -17.50 11.23
N GLY A 12 13.32 -17.80 12.33
CA GLY A 12 13.90 -17.89 13.67
C GLY A 12 14.18 -16.52 14.30
N PHE A 13 13.68 -15.43 13.69
CA PHE A 13 13.84 -14.09 14.24
C PHE A 13 12.96 -13.92 15.48
N HIS A 14 13.59 -13.57 16.59
CA HIS A 14 12.90 -13.15 17.80
C HIS A 14 12.76 -11.62 17.81
N PHE A 15 11.60 -11.11 18.20
CA PHE A 15 11.42 -9.67 18.39
C PHE A 15 12.32 -9.19 19.52
N ARG A 16 13.30 -8.35 19.17
CA ARG A 16 14.31 -7.86 20.10
C ARG A 16 13.92 -6.49 20.63
N SER A 17 14.11 -6.28 21.92
CA SER A 17 13.80 -5.01 22.60
C SER A 17 14.76 -3.87 22.26
N ASP A 18 15.91 -4.15 21.65
CA ASP A 18 16.88 -3.13 21.23
C ASP A 18 16.56 -2.52 19.86
N LEU A 19 15.54 -3.01 19.17
CA LEU A 19 15.08 -2.49 17.89
C LEU A 19 13.92 -1.51 18.04
N LYS A 20 13.83 -0.57 17.09
CA LYS A 20 12.65 0.28 16.94
C LYS A 20 11.74 -0.30 15.88
N TYR A 21 10.48 -0.52 16.24
CA TYR A 21 9.46 -1.04 15.34
C TYR A 21 8.59 0.08 14.82
N PHE A 22 8.31 0.05 13.53
CA PHE A 22 7.47 1.04 12.86
C PHE A 22 6.32 0.37 12.11
N ALA A 23 5.18 1.04 12.06
CA ALA A 23 4.06 0.66 11.21
C ALA A 23 3.50 1.88 10.49
N VAL A 24 2.98 1.67 9.28
CA VAL A 24 2.42 2.76 8.45
C VAL A 24 1.11 3.31 9.01
N GLY A 25 0.33 2.50 9.72
CA GLY A 25 -0.97 2.91 10.27
C GLY A 25 -1.30 2.19 11.56
N GLN A 26 -2.26 2.74 12.32
CA GLN A 26 -2.59 2.34 13.68
C GLN A 26 -2.99 0.87 13.77
N ARG A 27 -3.78 0.38 12.82
CA ARG A 27 -4.24 -1.03 12.81
C ARG A 27 -3.05 -1.99 12.72
N THR A 28 -2.05 -1.66 11.90
CA THR A 28 -0.83 -2.46 11.76
C THR A 28 0.05 -2.34 12.99
N ALA A 29 0.13 -1.14 13.59
CA ALA A 29 0.86 -0.93 14.83
C ALA A 29 0.30 -1.79 15.97
N LYS A 30 -1.02 -1.76 16.17
CA LYS A 30 -1.71 -2.57 17.17
C LYS A 30 -1.42 -4.06 16.99
N TYR A 31 -1.62 -4.57 15.78
CA TYR A 31 -1.35 -5.98 15.47
C TYR A 31 0.11 -6.37 15.73
N LEU A 32 1.06 -5.52 15.32
CA LEU A 32 2.48 -5.80 15.50
C LEU A 32 2.89 -5.71 16.97
N THR A 33 2.34 -4.78 17.76
CA THR A 33 2.57 -4.71 19.21
C THR A 33 2.10 -5.99 19.91
N GLU A 34 0.93 -6.52 19.55
CA GLU A 34 0.42 -7.78 20.10
C GLU A 34 1.32 -8.98 19.76
N LYS A 35 2.01 -8.97 18.62
CA LYS A 35 2.90 -10.07 18.20
C LYS A 35 4.34 -9.94 18.68
N ALA A 36 4.84 -8.71 18.73
CA ALA A 36 6.21 -8.43 19.13
C ALA A 36 6.36 -8.26 20.64
N GLU A 37 5.27 -7.96 21.35
CA GLU A 37 5.30 -7.51 22.75
C GLU A 37 6.23 -6.29 22.94
N GLN A 38 6.38 -5.48 21.89
CA GLN A 38 7.20 -4.27 21.85
C GLN A 38 6.36 -3.05 21.43
N ALA A 39 6.83 -1.87 21.83
CA ALA A 39 6.25 -0.61 21.37
C ALA A 39 6.47 -0.44 19.85
N VAL A 40 5.39 -0.14 19.12
CA VAL A 40 5.43 0.12 17.68
C VAL A 40 5.06 1.58 17.43
N ILE A 41 5.94 2.29 16.73
CA ILE A 41 5.79 3.70 16.39
C ILE A 41 5.03 3.81 15.07
N TYR A 42 4.05 4.71 14.99
CA TYR A 42 3.27 4.95 13.78
C TYR A 42 2.82 6.42 13.71
N PRO A 43 2.59 6.96 12.51
CA PRO A 43 2.12 8.34 12.36
C PRO A 43 0.65 8.48 12.79
N ILE A 44 0.33 9.56 13.49
CA ILE A 44 -1.03 9.85 13.99
C ILE A 44 -1.86 10.60 12.94
N GLU A 45 -1.26 11.56 12.23
CA GLU A 45 -2.00 12.42 11.29
C GLU A 45 -2.23 11.76 9.92
N PHE A 46 -1.21 11.09 9.38
CA PHE A 46 -1.24 10.53 8.03
C PHE A 46 -0.71 9.10 8.03
N GLU A 47 -1.61 8.12 7.94
CA GLU A 47 -1.26 6.68 7.88
C GLU A 47 -0.70 6.27 6.50
N ASN A 48 0.44 6.85 6.11
CA ASN A 48 1.11 6.58 4.85
C ASN A 48 2.64 6.69 4.99
N SER A 49 3.36 6.40 3.90
CA SER A 49 4.82 6.47 3.86
C SER A 49 5.37 7.85 4.23
N GLU A 50 4.71 8.92 3.78
CA GLU A 50 5.07 10.30 4.10
C GLU A 50 4.95 10.58 5.60
N GLY A 51 3.87 10.13 6.24
CA GLY A 51 3.66 10.26 7.68
C GLY A 51 4.73 9.52 8.47
N VAL A 52 5.09 8.29 8.08
CA VAL A 52 6.20 7.56 8.71
C VAL A 52 7.51 8.35 8.57
N LEU A 53 7.82 8.87 7.38
CA LEU A 53 9.03 9.66 7.13
C LEU A 53 9.05 11.02 7.84
N ALA A 54 7.91 11.49 8.34
CA ALA A 54 7.79 12.70 9.14
C ALA A 54 8.00 12.46 10.65
N LEU A 55 8.05 11.20 11.10
CA LEU A 55 8.30 10.87 12.50
C LEU A 55 9.69 11.36 12.95
N PRO A 56 9.85 11.85 14.20
CA PRO A 56 11.14 12.31 14.72
C PRO A 56 12.26 11.27 14.58
N GLU A 57 11.94 10.00 14.82
CA GLU A 57 12.88 8.88 14.73
C GLU A 57 13.35 8.59 13.31
N MET A 58 12.62 9.08 12.29
CA MET A 58 12.91 8.88 10.87
C MET A 58 13.64 10.06 10.22
N GLN A 59 13.97 11.11 10.99
CA GLN A 59 14.67 12.29 10.48
C GLN A 59 16.18 12.06 10.33
N ASN A 60 16.81 11.33 11.27
CA ASN A 60 18.23 11.01 11.23
C ASN A 60 18.45 9.50 11.22
N LEU A 61 18.87 8.98 10.07
CA LEU A 61 19.05 7.55 9.82
C LEU A 61 20.52 7.17 9.62
N THR A 62 21.45 8.08 9.92
CA THR A 62 22.89 7.83 9.85
C THR A 62 23.27 6.66 10.76
N ASP A 63 24.09 5.74 10.24
CA ASP A 63 24.55 4.52 10.91
C ASP A 63 23.41 3.60 11.42
N LYS A 64 22.23 3.69 10.80
CA LYS A 64 21.11 2.78 11.06
C LYS A 64 20.97 1.77 9.92
N THR A 65 20.67 0.53 10.30
CA THR A 65 20.20 -0.50 9.35
C THR A 65 18.69 -0.57 9.44
N ILE A 66 18.03 -0.48 8.29
CA ILE A 66 16.57 -0.53 8.21
C ILE A 66 16.15 -1.76 7.42
N LEU A 67 15.23 -2.53 8.00
CA LEU A 67 14.54 -3.63 7.34
C LEU A 67 13.10 -3.22 7.05
N ILE A 68 12.68 -3.30 5.80
CA ILE A 68 11.27 -3.12 5.41
C ILE A 68 10.67 -4.45 4.99
N LEU A 69 9.61 -4.83 5.70
CA LEU A 69 8.77 -5.97 5.38
C LEU A 69 7.57 -5.49 4.57
N ARG A 70 7.45 -5.93 3.31
CA ARG A 70 6.39 -5.48 2.40
C ARG A 70 6.02 -6.55 1.38
N ALA A 71 5.06 -6.24 0.51
CA ALA A 71 4.82 -7.04 -0.68
C ALA A 71 6.04 -6.96 -1.62
N ASP A 72 6.13 -7.92 -2.53
CA ASP A 72 7.05 -7.93 -3.68
C ASP A 72 7.01 -6.64 -4.54
N SER A 73 5.92 -5.90 -4.45
CA SER A 73 5.63 -4.67 -5.17
C SER A 73 5.14 -3.57 -4.23
N GLY A 74 5.06 -2.33 -4.70
CA GLY A 74 4.53 -1.19 -3.92
C GLY A 74 5.34 0.11 -4.07
N ARG A 75 5.28 0.97 -3.05
CA ARG A 75 5.90 2.30 -3.09
C ARG A 75 7.35 2.29 -2.61
N GLU A 76 8.26 2.82 -3.42
CA GLU A 76 9.68 2.92 -3.09
C GLU A 76 10.06 4.10 -2.20
N LEU A 77 9.14 5.05 -1.96
CA LEU A 77 9.41 6.28 -1.23
C LEU A 77 10.13 6.09 0.12
N LEU A 78 9.73 5.09 0.92
CA LEU A 78 10.39 4.81 2.21
C LEU A 78 11.84 4.35 2.01
N ALA A 79 12.06 3.47 1.03
CA ALA A 79 13.37 2.93 0.68
C ALA A 79 14.29 4.03 0.16
N GLU A 80 13.83 4.77 -0.85
CA GLU A 80 14.57 5.86 -1.49
C GLU A 80 14.92 6.94 -0.47
N THR A 81 13.96 7.34 0.38
CA THR A 81 14.21 8.38 1.38
C THR A 81 15.16 7.91 2.48
N ALA A 82 15.07 6.65 2.90
CA ALA A 82 15.98 6.09 3.90
C ALA A 82 17.43 6.04 3.39
N VAL A 83 17.62 5.64 2.12
CA VAL A 83 18.93 5.66 1.45
C VAL A 83 19.45 7.10 1.34
N LEU A 84 18.60 8.07 0.98
CA LEU A 84 19.01 9.48 0.90
C LEU A 84 19.37 10.09 2.26
N ARG A 85 18.77 9.61 3.35
CA ARG A 85 18.98 10.12 4.72
C ARG A 85 20.01 9.32 5.53
N GLY A 86 20.63 8.29 4.95
CA GLY A 86 21.50 7.39 5.72
C GLY A 86 21.89 6.12 4.98
N GLN A 87 21.83 4.98 5.69
CA GLN A 87 22.57 3.77 5.33
C GLN A 87 21.69 2.52 5.12
N LEU A 88 22.38 1.39 4.89
CA LEU A 88 21.95 0.07 4.40
C LEU A 88 20.47 -0.26 4.63
N PHE A 89 19.81 -0.55 3.51
CA PHE A 89 18.41 -0.83 3.44
C PHE A 89 18.17 -2.25 2.91
N ASN A 90 17.52 -3.09 3.72
CA ASN A 90 17.10 -4.42 3.30
C ASN A 90 15.58 -4.44 3.11
N ILE A 91 15.12 -4.82 1.92
CA ILE A 91 13.70 -5.12 1.65
C ILE A 91 13.52 -6.61 1.71
N TRP A 92 12.60 -7.06 2.56
CA TRP A 92 12.08 -8.42 2.48
C TRP A 92 10.66 -8.39 1.94
N SER A 93 10.51 -9.00 0.77
CA SER A 93 9.22 -9.28 0.14
C SER A 93 8.61 -10.50 0.81
N VAL A 94 7.72 -10.26 1.77
CA VAL A 94 7.16 -11.32 2.64
C VAL A 94 5.83 -11.86 2.13
N TYR A 95 5.27 -11.24 1.09
CA TYR A 95 4.09 -11.72 0.38
C TYR A 95 4.04 -11.12 -1.03
N ARG A 96 3.15 -11.66 -1.86
CA ARG A 96 2.82 -11.14 -3.19
C ARG A 96 1.33 -10.90 -3.29
N ARG A 97 0.93 -9.89 -4.07
CA ARG A 97 -0.48 -9.68 -4.43
C ARG A 97 -0.74 -10.39 -5.74
N GLU A 98 -1.69 -11.31 -5.74
CA GLU A 98 -2.13 -11.95 -6.97
C GLU A 98 -3.38 -11.24 -7.51
N PRO A 99 -3.47 -11.02 -8.83
CA PRO A 99 -4.69 -10.52 -9.45
C PRO A 99 -5.86 -11.46 -9.13
N VAL A 100 -7.02 -10.88 -8.90
CA VAL A 100 -8.25 -11.67 -8.80
C VAL A 100 -8.58 -12.18 -10.21
N THR A 101 -8.76 -13.48 -10.37
CA THR A 101 -9.05 -14.15 -11.67
C THR A 101 -10.53 -14.10 -12.05
N ASP A 102 -11.30 -13.19 -11.47
CA ASP A 102 -12.73 -13.08 -11.72
C ASP A 102 -12.99 -12.57 -13.15
N ASP A 103 -14.17 -12.90 -13.69
CA ASP A 103 -14.64 -12.32 -14.96
C ASP A 103 -15.01 -10.84 -14.74
N ILE A 104 -13.99 -9.98 -14.83
CA ILE A 104 -14.14 -8.53 -14.74
C ILE A 104 -15.16 -7.99 -15.76
N PRO A 105 -15.14 -8.41 -17.04
CA PRO A 105 -16.20 -8.05 -17.98
C PRO A 105 -17.63 -8.38 -17.50
N GLU A 106 -17.86 -9.57 -16.93
CA GLU A 106 -19.17 -9.95 -16.39
C GLU A 106 -19.58 -9.04 -15.23
N LYS A 107 -18.66 -8.77 -14.30
CA LYS A 107 -18.91 -7.86 -13.18
C LYS A 107 -19.23 -6.45 -13.64
N ILE A 108 -18.50 -5.93 -14.63
CA ILE A 108 -18.79 -4.63 -15.23
C ILE A 108 -20.17 -4.64 -15.88
N SER A 109 -20.53 -5.72 -16.59
CA SER A 109 -21.85 -5.89 -17.20
C SER A 109 -22.97 -5.88 -16.14
N LEU A 110 -22.75 -6.53 -14.99
CA LEU A 110 -23.67 -6.48 -13.86
C LEU A 110 -23.79 -5.07 -13.29
N CYS A 111 -22.67 -4.37 -13.04
CA CYS A 111 -22.67 -2.98 -12.56
C CYS A 111 -23.47 -2.05 -13.50
N LYS A 112 -23.28 -2.20 -14.82
CA LYS A 112 -24.06 -1.47 -15.84
C LYS A 112 -25.56 -1.74 -15.70
N ARG A 113 -25.97 -3.01 -15.57
CA ARG A 113 -27.40 -3.38 -15.42
C ARG A 113 -28.01 -2.88 -14.12
N LEU A 114 -27.20 -2.77 -13.06
CA LEU A 114 -27.63 -2.24 -11.77
C LEU A 114 -27.64 -0.71 -11.72
N GLY A 115 -27.25 -0.03 -12.80
CA GLY A 115 -27.22 1.43 -12.86
C GLY A 115 -26.12 2.05 -12.00
N VAL A 116 -25.02 1.33 -11.76
CA VAL A 116 -23.86 1.89 -11.06
C VAL A 116 -23.26 2.99 -11.92
N ASP A 117 -23.10 4.18 -11.34
CA ASP A 117 -22.47 5.35 -11.95
C ASP A 117 -21.22 5.81 -11.20
N THR A 118 -20.96 5.25 -10.02
CA THR A 118 -19.88 5.69 -9.12
C THR A 118 -19.03 4.50 -8.68
N ILE A 119 -17.71 4.61 -8.81
CA ILE A 119 -16.76 3.56 -8.46
C ILE A 119 -15.78 4.08 -7.40
N VAL A 120 -15.66 3.34 -6.30
CA VAL A 120 -14.71 3.63 -5.23
C VAL A 120 -13.40 2.87 -5.47
N ILE A 121 -12.29 3.60 -5.52
CA ILE A 121 -10.95 3.07 -5.76
C ILE A 121 -10.05 3.41 -4.57
N THR A 122 -9.67 2.38 -3.82
CA THR A 122 -8.90 2.53 -2.57
C THR A 122 -7.39 2.34 -2.76
N SER A 123 -6.94 1.88 -3.94
CA SER A 123 -5.52 1.76 -4.25
C SER A 123 -5.23 2.00 -5.73
N SER A 124 -4.00 2.43 -6.02
CA SER A 124 -3.53 2.57 -7.41
C SER A 124 -3.41 1.23 -8.13
N GLU A 125 -3.23 0.14 -7.39
CA GLU A 125 -3.15 -1.22 -7.94
C GLU A 125 -4.54 -1.68 -8.40
N ILE A 126 -5.59 -1.42 -7.61
CA ILE A 126 -6.98 -1.69 -8.01
C ILE A 126 -7.33 -0.94 -9.28
N LEU A 127 -6.99 0.36 -9.34
CA LEU A 127 -7.24 1.18 -10.53
C LEU A 127 -6.58 0.59 -11.79
N ARG A 128 -5.30 0.23 -11.68
CA ARG A 128 -4.54 -0.35 -12.79
C ARG A 128 -5.13 -1.69 -13.21
N SER A 129 -5.40 -2.56 -12.24
CA SER A 129 -5.95 -3.89 -12.49
C SER A 129 -7.33 -3.81 -13.17
N LEU A 130 -8.21 -2.90 -12.72
CA LEU A 130 -9.50 -2.67 -13.34
C LEU A 130 -9.35 -2.22 -14.81
N TYR A 131 -8.44 -1.28 -15.08
CA TYR A 131 -8.20 -0.78 -16.42
C TYR A 131 -7.60 -1.83 -17.36
N GLU A 132 -6.60 -2.58 -16.89
CA GLU A 132 -5.91 -3.62 -17.66
C GLU A 132 -6.85 -4.77 -18.02
N GLN A 133 -7.71 -5.18 -17.08
CA GLN A 133 -8.64 -6.30 -17.27
C GLN A 133 -9.95 -5.91 -17.99
N ALA A 134 -10.28 -4.62 -18.07
CA ALA A 134 -11.44 -4.15 -18.81
C ALA A 134 -11.23 -4.23 -20.33
N LYS A 135 -12.19 -4.86 -21.04
CA LYS A 135 -12.30 -4.79 -22.51
C LYS A 135 -12.59 -3.37 -22.98
N ALA A 136 -12.35 -3.06 -24.26
CA ALA A 136 -12.54 -1.73 -24.84
C ALA A 136 -13.93 -1.12 -24.52
N ASP A 137 -15.01 -1.87 -24.73
CA ASP A 137 -16.39 -1.42 -24.46
C ASP A 137 -16.70 -1.24 -22.95
N CYS A 138 -15.91 -1.89 -22.09
CA CYS A 138 -16.00 -1.71 -20.64
C CYS A 138 -15.28 -0.43 -20.22
N ARG A 139 -14.16 -0.08 -20.88
CA ARG A 139 -13.42 1.15 -20.60
C ARG A 139 -14.23 2.41 -20.91
N ALA A 140 -15.02 2.41 -21.99
CA ALA A 140 -15.92 3.52 -22.32
C ALA A 140 -16.84 3.89 -21.14
N TRP A 141 -17.49 2.88 -20.54
CA TRP A 141 -18.34 3.08 -19.37
C TRP A 141 -17.55 3.49 -18.11
N LEU A 142 -16.35 2.95 -17.91
CA LEU A 142 -15.48 3.40 -16.81
C LEU A 142 -15.13 4.90 -16.93
N PHE A 143 -15.03 5.45 -18.15
CA PHE A 143 -14.82 6.88 -18.38
C PHE A 143 -16.06 7.75 -18.13
N GLU A 144 -17.26 7.14 -18.10
CA GLU A 144 -18.52 7.81 -17.79
C GLU A 144 -18.84 7.80 -16.29
N CYS A 145 -18.24 6.88 -15.54
CA CYS A 145 -18.45 6.78 -14.09
C CYS A 145 -17.69 7.87 -13.32
N ASP A 146 -18.26 8.31 -12.21
CA ASP A 146 -17.56 9.09 -11.20
C ASP A 146 -16.60 8.20 -10.40
N LEU A 147 -15.34 8.66 -10.26
CA LEU A 147 -14.31 7.96 -9.50
C LEU A 147 -14.06 8.61 -8.14
N VAL A 148 -14.38 7.89 -7.06
CA VAL A 148 -14.04 8.29 -5.69
C VAL A 148 -12.74 7.61 -5.30
N VAL A 149 -11.70 8.41 -5.02
CA VAL A 149 -10.36 7.92 -4.70
C VAL A 149 -9.90 8.41 -3.32
N VAL A 150 -9.14 7.56 -2.61
CA VAL A 150 -8.70 7.84 -1.23
C VAL A 150 -7.44 8.72 -1.13
N SER A 151 -6.83 9.14 -2.25
CA SER A 151 -5.67 10.02 -2.22
C SER A 151 -5.46 10.80 -3.51
N ARG A 152 -4.83 11.98 -3.40
CA ARG A 152 -4.41 12.81 -4.56
C ARG A 152 -3.50 12.05 -5.53
N ARG A 153 -2.68 11.12 -5.02
CA ARG A 153 -1.81 10.27 -5.84
C ARG A 153 -2.62 9.38 -6.77
N ILE A 154 -3.65 8.71 -6.25
CA ILE A 154 -4.53 7.87 -7.07
C ILE A 154 -5.32 8.74 -8.06
N ALA A 155 -5.80 9.91 -7.63
CA ALA A 155 -6.46 10.87 -8.51
C ALA A 155 -5.58 11.25 -9.72
N LYS A 156 -4.29 11.54 -9.48
CA LYS A 156 -3.33 11.85 -10.55
C LYS A 156 -3.17 10.68 -11.52
N ILE A 157 -3.04 9.45 -11.00
CA ILE A 157 -2.93 8.24 -11.84
C ILE A 157 -4.20 8.05 -12.68
N ALA A 158 -5.39 8.21 -12.08
CA ALA A 158 -6.65 8.13 -12.81
C ALA A 158 -6.72 9.15 -13.97
N LYS A 159 -6.36 10.41 -13.69
CA LYS A 159 -6.32 11.47 -14.71
C LYS A 159 -5.33 11.16 -15.84
N THR A 160 -4.11 10.69 -15.53
CA THR A 160 -3.12 10.32 -16.55
C THR A 160 -3.59 9.17 -17.44
N ASN A 161 -4.45 8.28 -16.95
CA ASN A 161 -5.04 7.18 -17.73
C ASN A 161 -6.39 7.56 -18.39
N GLY A 162 -6.79 8.84 -18.35
CA GLY A 162 -8.05 9.33 -18.93
C GLY A 162 -9.31 8.98 -18.13
N LEU A 163 -9.17 8.32 -16.97
CA LEU A 163 -10.26 7.74 -16.17
C LEU A 163 -11.03 8.75 -15.31
N ALA A 164 -10.54 9.98 -15.18
CA ALA A 164 -11.21 11.01 -14.39
C ALA A 164 -11.31 12.32 -15.19
N ARG A 165 -12.54 12.82 -15.40
CA ARG A 165 -12.81 14.09 -16.09
C ARG A 165 -12.78 15.31 -15.16
N ARG A 166 -12.65 15.14 -13.84
CA ARG A 166 -12.58 16.23 -12.85
C ARG A 166 -11.58 15.93 -11.74
#